data_AF-A0A1M5Y8R2-F1
#
_entry.id   AF-A0A1M5Y8R2-F1
#
_cell.length_a   1.000
_cell.length_b   1.000
_cell.length_c   1.000
_cell.angle_alpha   90.00
_cell.angle_beta   90.00
_cell.angle_gamma   90.00
#
_symmetry.space_group_name_H-M   'P 1'
#
loop_
_entity.id
_entity.type
_entity.pdbx_description
1 polymer ?
#
loop_
_entity_poly.entity_id
_entity_poly.type
_entity_poly.pdbx_seq_one_letter_code
_entity_poly.pdbx_strand_id
1 'polypeptide(L)'
;MQVLLTSTFARPQLYDMKQQILALSFLILSFSIHAQIGIGTTSPEATLDVRATNHLGAATATDGILIPRINDLSVSGSEDGQLVYLIAAYGSYGKGFHYWDQDASAWVPINSTVEPWYDAADQQPATSNTATIYTLGQVGIGTNNPLGALHVSTENSRDVLFLRFIDGLDDDLDLDLFRALGTLESPALLPDNTRIGGLRGQGLINASTYAFKPSAEIYFQADGATSSSSSAGKIKFATTPSGATSTVDRMVIRNDGKVGIGTNDPIEHIEIKRAGDNDMQFTSASNNPPNLIFYNTGGSLEAPGPTGTNQEIGSMIFKTHDGVAVREIGGMRLYIDGTPTNGSTPSKFVITTTPSGTTNQAEVVTIDNQGYMGVGVSDPQARLDISGNVKIVDGTQGNGRVLTSDANGNAGWQTPPSSQAMLRNNIIYTSSGSDFLINYSNELFSAIPGASYNGTTLTLPQGIYEIESNIFLTDNGMVEWNMRVNGSVSSQSIGGLAAPVTYSANVSPHKQEAIIRVSDTTAAIDFIITSYTGSINADPAQCWMKIKRLQ
;
A
#
# COMPACT_ATOMS: atom_id res chain seq x y z
N MET A 1 76.58 68.57 -120.47
CA MET A 1 76.13 68.09 -121.79
C MET A 1 74.61 68.27 -121.87
N GLN A 2 74.02 68.30 -123.07
CA GLN A 2 72.63 68.73 -123.33
C GLN A 2 71.64 67.54 -123.33
N VAL A 3 70.33 67.83 -123.54
CA VAL A 3 69.12 66.95 -123.63
C VAL A 3 68.27 67.03 -122.33
N LEU A 4 67.05 67.61 -122.23
CA LEU A 4 65.77 67.65 -123.00
C LEU A 4 64.96 66.33 -122.87
N LEU A 5 63.62 66.25 -122.73
CA LEU A 5 62.49 67.20 -122.92
C LEU A 5 61.18 66.66 -122.23
N THR A 6 60.31 67.53 -121.63
CA THR A 6 58.81 67.43 -121.46
C THR A 6 58.12 66.18 -120.80
N SER A 7 56.86 66.15 -120.30
CA SER A 7 55.83 67.08 -119.72
C SER A 7 54.53 66.24 -119.39
N THR A 8 53.36 66.62 -118.81
CA THR A 8 52.75 67.80 -118.12
C THR A 8 51.37 67.45 -117.49
N PHE A 9 51.01 68.02 -116.31
CA PHE A 9 49.63 68.12 -115.70
C PHE A 9 48.86 66.81 -115.34
N ALA A 10 47.87 66.75 -114.41
CA ALA A 10 47.11 67.75 -113.62
C ALA A 10 46.74 67.29 -112.17
N ARG A 11 46.08 68.16 -111.38
CA ARG A 11 45.38 67.94 -110.07
C ARG A 11 43.84 67.96 -110.28
N PRO A 12 42.91 67.59 -109.35
CA PRO A 12 42.91 67.86 -107.89
C PRO A 12 42.20 66.79 -107.00
N GLN A 13 41.55 67.23 -105.91
CA GLN A 13 40.70 66.55 -104.89
C GLN A 13 41.37 65.84 -103.71
N LEU A 14 40.95 66.19 -102.48
CA LEU A 14 41.55 65.69 -101.22
C LEU A 14 40.73 65.93 -99.92
N TYR A 15 39.45 66.34 -99.98
CA TYR A 15 38.71 66.80 -98.78
C TYR A 15 37.73 65.77 -98.18
N ASP A 16 36.95 65.06 -98.99
CA ASP A 16 35.86 64.16 -98.50
C ASP A 16 36.32 63.00 -97.61
N MET A 17 37.50 62.42 -97.85
CA MET A 17 38.02 61.30 -97.06
C MET A 17 38.05 61.60 -95.55
N LYS A 18 38.20 62.88 -95.15
CA LYS A 18 38.39 63.23 -93.74
C LYS A 18 37.15 62.98 -92.86
N GLN A 19 35.93 63.17 -93.38
CA GLN A 19 34.73 62.91 -92.57
C GLN A 19 34.39 61.42 -92.50
N GLN A 20 34.59 60.66 -93.58
CA GLN A 20 34.42 59.21 -93.55
C GLN A 20 35.42 58.53 -92.62
N ILE A 21 36.69 58.96 -92.60
CA ILE A 21 37.70 58.47 -91.65
C ILE A 21 37.30 58.81 -90.20
N LEU A 22 36.77 60.02 -89.93
CA LEU A 22 36.38 60.39 -88.57
C LEU A 22 35.20 59.54 -88.07
N ALA A 23 34.16 59.35 -88.89
CA ALA A 23 33.02 58.49 -88.57
C ALA A 23 33.44 57.02 -88.36
N LEU A 24 34.33 56.49 -89.21
CA LEU A 24 34.86 55.14 -89.07
C LEU A 24 35.69 54.98 -87.78
N SER A 25 36.47 55.99 -87.40
CA SER A 25 37.26 55.95 -86.15
C SER A 25 36.39 55.95 -84.89
N PHE A 26 35.27 56.70 -84.89
CA PHE A 26 34.36 56.74 -83.75
C PHE A 26 33.57 55.42 -83.59
N LEU A 27 33.36 54.68 -84.68
CA LEU A 27 32.73 53.35 -84.64
C LEU A 27 33.63 52.27 -84.02
N ILE A 28 34.96 52.46 -84.07
CA ILE A 28 35.96 51.48 -83.60
C ILE A 28 36.21 51.62 -82.08
N LEU A 29 36.05 52.81 -81.48
CA LEU A 29 36.25 53.02 -80.04
C LEU A 29 35.14 52.44 -79.14
N SER A 30 34.04 51.93 -79.71
CA SER A 30 32.87 51.43 -78.96
C SER A 30 33.04 50.02 -78.37
N PHE A 31 34.13 49.31 -78.69
CA PHE A 31 34.32 47.90 -78.33
C PHE A 31 35.15 47.72 -77.05
N SER A 32 34.48 47.38 -75.95
CA SER A 32 35.13 46.91 -74.71
C SER A 32 35.78 45.54 -74.92
N ILE A 33 37.02 45.53 -75.40
CA ILE A 33 37.84 44.31 -75.47
C ILE A 33 38.20 43.84 -74.06
N HIS A 34 37.64 42.69 -73.67
CA HIS A 34 37.96 42.04 -72.40
C HIS A 34 39.23 41.20 -72.59
N ALA A 35 40.20 41.33 -71.68
CA ALA A 35 41.49 40.65 -71.76
C ALA A 35 41.44 39.17 -71.33
N GLN A 36 40.39 38.46 -71.74
CA GLN A 36 40.13 37.06 -71.40
C GLN A 36 40.60 36.13 -72.51
N ILE A 37 41.29 35.05 -72.16
CA ILE A 37 41.78 34.06 -73.11
C ILE A 37 40.75 32.93 -73.22
N GLY A 38 39.95 32.95 -74.29
CA GLY A 38 39.06 31.85 -74.65
C GLY A 38 39.77 30.81 -75.54
N ILE A 39 39.75 29.55 -75.14
CA ILE A 39 40.16 28.39 -75.93
C ILE A 39 38.94 27.49 -76.08
N GLY A 40 38.49 27.24 -77.31
CA GLY A 40 37.24 26.51 -77.56
C GLY A 40 35.95 27.30 -77.31
N THR A 41 36.03 28.56 -76.88
CA THR A 41 34.91 29.49 -76.76
C THR A 41 35.23 30.86 -77.36
N THR A 42 34.22 31.51 -77.95
CA THR A 42 34.27 32.91 -78.41
C THR A 42 33.69 33.90 -77.38
N SER A 43 33.15 33.39 -76.27
CA SER A 43 32.60 34.16 -75.16
C SER A 43 33.14 33.58 -73.85
N PRO A 44 34.39 33.89 -73.47
CA PRO A 44 35.00 33.37 -72.25
C PRO A 44 34.32 33.92 -70.99
N GLU A 45 34.11 33.08 -69.99
CA GLU A 45 33.47 33.40 -68.70
C GLU A 45 34.50 33.65 -67.58
N ALA A 46 35.78 33.33 -67.81
CA ALA A 46 36.89 33.57 -66.88
C ALA A 46 38.09 34.24 -67.59
N THR A 47 39.13 34.62 -66.84
CA THR A 47 40.38 35.21 -67.40
C THR A 47 41.11 34.25 -68.35
N LEU A 48 41.03 32.95 -68.05
CA LEU A 48 41.36 31.85 -68.96
C LEU A 48 40.19 30.87 -68.92
N ASP A 49 39.55 30.65 -70.07
CA ASP A 49 38.40 29.75 -70.23
C ASP A 49 38.74 28.74 -71.31
N VAL A 50 38.87 27.46 -70.93
CA VAL A 50 39.25 26.37 -71.81
C VAL A 50 38.10 25.38 -71.90
N ARG A 51 37.36 25.43 -73.01
CA ARG A 51 36.23 24.55 -73.29
C ARG A 51 36.62 23.46 -74.28
N ALA A 52 36.12 22.27 -74.01
CA ALA A 52 36.15 21.19 -74.97
C ALA A 52 35.20 21.48 -76.16
N THR A 53 35.50 20.93 -77.34
CA THR A 53 34.69 21.11 -78.57
C THR A 53 33.24 20.66 -78.37
N ASN A 54 33.03 19.72 -77.45
CA ASN A 54 31.79 19.09 -77.02
C ASN A 54 31.32 19.56 -75.62
N HIS A 55 31.68 20.74 -75.12
CA HIS A 55 31.48 21.16 -73.71
C HIS A 55 30.04 21.12 -73.16
N LEU A 56 29.04 20.78 -73.97
CA LEU A 56 27.64 20.53 -73.58
C LEU A 56 27.23 19.04 -73.70
N GLY A 57 28.21 18.13 -73.79
CA GLY A 57 28.02 16.69 -74.01
C GLY A 57 29.09 15.84 -73.32
N ALA A 58 29.08 14.53 -73.60
CA ALA A 58 29.99 13.58 -72.95
C ALA A 58 31.44 13.74 -73.45
N ALA A 59 32.38 13.75 -72.49
CA ALA A 59 33.82 13.94 -72.75
C ALA A 59 34.42 12.82 -73.62
N THR A 60 35.35 13.21 -74.48
CA THR A 60 36.18 12.34 -75.32
C THR A 60 37.59 12.22 -74.75
N ALA A 61 38.38 11.28 -75.29
CA ALA A 61 39.75 11.02 -74.85
C ALA A 61 40.76 12.18 -75.08
N THR A 62 40.34 13.27 -75.74
CA THR A 62 41.16 14.47 -76.02
C THR A 62 40.75 15.70 -75.21
N ASP A 63 39.68 15.62 -74.41
CA ASP A 63 39.13 16.79 -73.71
C ASP A 63 39.78 17.00 -72.34
N GLY A 64 40.22 18.24 -72.06
CA GLY A 64 40.83 18.64 -70.79
C GLY A 64 42.12 19.46 -70.97
N ILE A 65 42.78 19.78 -69.86
CA ILE A 65 44.07 20.49 -69.83
C ILE A 65 45.17 19.51 -69.38
N LEU A 66 46.21 19.35 -70.20
CA LEU A 66 47.41 18.58 -69.82
C LEU A 66 48.34 19.42 -68.95
N ILE A 67 48.09 19.38 -67.64
CA ILE A 67 48.97 19.87 -66.58
C ILE A 67 50.37 19.18 -66.68
N PRO A 68 51.48 19.87 -66.31
CA PRO A 68 52.81 19.27 -66.32
C PRO A 68 52.88 17.91 -65.60
N ARG A 69 53.36 16.90 -66.33
CA ARG A 69 53.47 15.52 -65.87
C ARG A 69 54.92 15.20 -65.52
N ILE A 70 55.16 14.79 -64.28
CA ILE A 70 56.49 14.53 -63.72
C ILE A 70 56.53 13.21 -62.97
N ASN A 71 57.73 12.72 -62.68
CA ASN A 71 58.00 11.42 -62.05
C ASN A 71 58.77 11.54 -60.72
N ASP A 72 59.03 12.75 -60.26
CA ASP A 72 59.90 13.09 -59.14
C ASP A 72 59.38 14.38 -58.47
N LEU A 73 59.37 14.44 -57.13
CA LEU A 73 58.94 15.59 -56.32
C LEU A 73 60.03 16.03 -55.30
N SER A 74 61.29 15.66 -55.53
CA SER A 74 62.42 16.04 -54.66
C SER A 74 62.84 17.51 -54.79
N VAL A 75 62.45 18.17 -55.87
CA VAL A 75 62.69 19.61 -56.12
C VAL A 75 61.46 20.40 -55.68
N SER A 76 61.66 21.41 -54.83
CA SER A 76 60.62 22.34 -54.41
C SER A 76 59.96 23.07 -55.59
N GLY A 77 58.67 23.37 -55.47
CA GLY A 77 58.04 24.43 -56.26
C GLY A 77 58.61 25.80 -55.88
N SER A 78 58.25 26.83 -56.65
CA SER A 78 58.75 28.20 -56.44
C SER A 78 57.69 29.27 -56.20
N GLU A 79 56.41 28.92 -56.27
CA GLU A 79 55.25 29.80 -56.08
C GLU A 79 54.08 28.94 -55.56
N ASP A 80 53.21 29.50 -54.72
CA ASP A 80 52.02 28.80 -54.23
C ASP A 80 51.07 28.36 -55.36
N GLY A 81 50.48 27.19 -55.21
CA GLY A 81 49.49 26.66 -56.15
C GLY A 81 50.07 26.18 -57.49
N GLN A 82 51.40 26.11 -57.64
CA GLN A 82 52.02 25.44 -58.79
C GLN A 82 51.52 24.01 -58.91
N LEU A 83 50.73 23.71 -59.94
CA LEU A 83 50.04 22.42 -60.09
C LEU A 83 50.82 21.46 -60.99
N VAL A 84 51.04 20.23 -60.52
CA VAL A 84 51.71 19.15 -61.24
C VAL A 84 50.92 17.84 -61.12
N TYR A 85 51.06 16.95 -62.09
CA TYR A 85 50.54 15.58 -62.01
C TYR A 85 51.70 14.58 -61.92
N LEU A 86 51.87 13.98 -60.75
CA LEU A 86 52.86 12.94 -60.51
C LEU A 86 52.38 11.61 -61.14
N ILE A 87 53.11 11.10 -62.14
CA ILE A 87 52.65 10.00 -63.02
C ILE A 87 52.74 8.60 -62.39
N ALA A 88 53.60 8.45 -61.38
CA ALA A 88 53.82 7.23 -60.59
C ALA A 88 54.30 7.65 -59.18
N ALA A 89 54.02 6.86 -58.15
CA ALA A 89 54.34 7.22 -56.77
C ALA A 89 55.86 7.44 -56.56
N TYR A 90 56.21 8.44 -55.75
CA TYR A 90 57.59 8.87 -55.50
C TYR A 90 57.77 9.19 -54.02
N GLY A 91 58.62 8.44 -53.32
CA GLY A 91 58.77 8.57 -51.87
C GLY A 91 57.44 8.32 -51.16
N SER A 92 56.99 9.29 -50.36
CA SER A 92 55.68 9.29 -49.70
C SER A 92 54.52 9.80 -50.59
N TYR A 93 54.81 10.35 -51.77
CA TYR A 93 53.79 10.96 -52.63
C TYR A 93 53.12 9.91 -53.53
N GLY A 94 51.80 9.79 -53.41
CA GLY A 94 50.99 8.93 -54.28
C GLY A 94 50.91 9.46 -55.72
N LYS A 95 50.50 8.61 -56.67
CA LYS A 95 50.23 9.07 -58.04
C LYS A 95 49.01 10.00 -58.06
N GLY A 96 49.16 11.24 -58.52
CA GLY A 96 48.04 12.20 -58.59
C GLY A 96 48.44 13.66 -58.73
N PHE A 97 47.45 14.55 -58.65
CA PHE A 97 47.68 15.99 -58.63
C PHE A 97 48.30 16.42 -57.29
N HIS A 98 49.38 17.21 -57.37
CA HIS A 98 50.01 17.87 -56.24
C HIS A 98 50.12 19.36 -56.56
N TYR A 99 49.97 20.21 -55.55
CA TYR A 99 50.30 21.62 -55.65
C TYR A 99 51.46 21.95 -54.71
N TRP A 100 52.23 22.99 -55.03
CA TRP A 100 53.20 23.52 -54.09
C TRP A 100 52.49 24.40 -53.04
N ASP A 101 52.78 24.13 -51.78
CA ASP A 101 52.38 24.94 -50.62
C ASP A 101 53.66 25.51 -50.00
N GLN A 102 53.78 26.83 -50.01
CA GLN A 102 55.00 27.53 -49.63
C GLN A 102 55.15 27.66 -48.11
N ASP A 103 54.04 27.75 -47.37
CA ASP A 103 54.01 27.80 -45.91
C ASP A 103 54.33 26.42 -45.30
N ALA A 104 53.79 25.35 -45.89
CA ALA A 104 54.21 23.97 -45.58
C ALA A 104 55.59 23.63 -46.16
N SER A 105 56.08 24.42 -47.13
CA SER A 105 57.31 24.17 -47.91
C SER A 105 57.36 22.75 -48.50
N ALA A 106 56.23 22.27 -49.03
CA ALA A 106 56.04 20.90 -49.46
C ALA A 106 55.10 20.78 -50.68
N TRP A 107 55.19 19.65 -51.38
CA TRP A 107 54.22 19.26 -52.39
C TRP A 107 53.00 18.63 -51.71
N VAL A 108 51.88 19.34 -51.65
CA VAL A 108 50.65 18.86 -51.02
C VAL A 108 49.80 18.13 -52.05
N PRO A 109 49.39 16.86 -51.81
CA PRO A 109 48.46 16.17 -52.70
C PRO A 109 47.08 16.83 -52.66
N ILE A 110 46.41 16.93 -53.81
CA ILE A 110 44.98 17.29 -53.85
C ILE A 110 44.17 16.07 -53.41
N ASN A 111 44.05 15.93 -52.09
CA ASN A 111 43.31 14.89 -51.39
C ASN A 111 41.83 15.29 -51.28
N SER A 112 40.92 14.40 -51.67
CA SER A 112 39.47 14.59 -51.62
C SER A 112 38.77 13.86 -50.45
N THR A 113 39.53 13.13 -49.64
CA THR A 113 38.99 12.08 -48.75
C THR A 113 39.82 12.00 -47.47
N VAL A 114 39.59 12.94 -46.55
CA VAL A 114 39.98 12.84 -45.14
C VAL A 114 38.71 12.96 -44.32
N GLU A 115 38.31 11.89 -43.65
CA GLU A 115 37.17 11.94 -42.73
C GLU A 115 37.56 12.77 -41.48
N PRO A 116 36.63 13.51 -40.84
CA PRO A 116 36.95 14.41 -39.74
C PRO A 116 37.26 13.71 -38.39
N TRP A 117 37.67 12.44 -38.39
CA TRP A 117 38.04 11.67 -37.21
C TRP A 117 39.23 10.73 -37.47
N TYR A 118 39.80 10.20 -36.38
CA TYR A 118 40.89 9.23 -36.41
C TYR A 118 40.36 7.80 -36.27
N ASP A 119 41.02 6.82 -36.89
CA ASP A 119 40.73 5.39 -36.70
C ASP A 119 41.24 4.90 -35.33
N ALA A 120 40.47 4.06 -34.65
CA ALA A 120 40.79 3.56 -33.31
C ALA A 120 41.86 2.46 -33.25
N ALA A 121 42.25 1.85 -34.37
CA ALA A 121 43.28 0.82 -34.41
C ALA A 121 44.71 1.39 -34.54
N ASP A 122 44.90 2.47 -35.31
CA ASP A 122 46.22 3.04 -35.61
C ASP A 122 46.38 4.54 -35.27
N GLN A 123 45.31 5.21 -34.84
CA GLN A 123 45.26 6.63 -34.51
C GLN A 123 45.73 7.54 -35.67
N GLN A 124 45.50 7.11 -36.93
CA GLN A 124 45.66 7.92 -38.14
C GLN A 124 44.30 8.46 -38.64
N PRO A 125 44.25 9.50 -39.48
CA PRO A 125 42.99 10.02 -40.03
C PRO A 125 42.24 8.93 -40.80
N ALA A 126 40.94 8.77 -40.52
CA ALA A 126 40.16 7.67 -41.07
C ALA A 126 39.99 7.77 -42.59
N THR A 127 40.18 6.64 -43.26
CA THR A 127 40.11 6.51 -44.74
C THR A 127 38.81 5.90 -45.26
N SER A 128 37.88 5.57 -44.35
CA SER A 128 36.54 5.04 -44.66
C SER A 128 35.56 5.43 -43.56
N ASN A 129 34.32 5.73 -43.94
CA ASN A 129 33.25 6.03 -42.98
C ASN A 129 32.75 4.81 -42.17
N THR A 130 33.26 3.61 -42.46
CA THR A 130 33.06 2.39 -41.66
C THR A 130 34.15 2.15 -40.61
N ALA A 131 35.16 3.01 -40.53
CA ALA A 131 36.22 2.96 -39.52
C ALA A 131 35.67 3.18 -38.10
N THR A 132 36.26 2.53 -37.10
CA THR A 132 35.90 2.78 -35.70
C THR A 132 36.46 4.15 -35.29
N ILE A 133 35.57 5.06 -34.88
CA ILE A 133 35.93 6.43 -34.49
C ILE A 133 36.72 6.50 -33.18
N TYR A 134 37.86 7.18 -33.21
CA TYR A 134 38.66 7.56 -32.05
C TYR A 134 38.57 9.07 -31.79
N THR A 135 38.30 9.45 -30.54
CA THR A 135 38.28 10.84 -30.08
C THR A 135 38.92 10.97 -28.70
N LEU A 136 39.84 11.92 -28.55
CA LEU A 136 40.39 12.36 -27.26
C LEU A 136 39.57 13.49 -26.62
N GLY A 137 38.69 14.13 -27.40
CA GLY A 137 37.82 15.21 -26.98
C GLY A 137 36.39 14.75 -26.66
N GLN A 138 35.53 15.70 -26.30
CA GLN A 138 34.11 15.46 -26.05
C GLN A 138 33.33 15.33 -27.36
N VAL A 139 32.39 14.40 -27.43
CA VAL A 139 31.48 14.22 -28.57
C VAL A 139 30.20 15.03 -28.37
N GLY A 140 30.00 16.06 -29.19
CA GLY A 140 28.77 16.86 -29.26
C GLY A 140 27.89 16.46 -30.44
N ILE A 141 26.64 16.07 -30.17
CA ILE A 141 25.63 15.77 -31.20
C ILE A 141 24.53 16.84 -31.12
N GLY A 142 24.52 17.74 -32.11
CA GLY A 142 23.64 18.92 -32.10
C GLY A 142 24.19 20.12 -31.29
N THR A 143 25.45 20.08 -30.86
CA THR A 143 26.12 21.18 -30.15
C THR A 143 27.61 21.23 -30.44
N ASN A 144 28.16 22.44 -30.53
CA ASN A 144 29.60 22.72 -30.58
C ASN A 144 30.21 23.01 -29.18
N ASN A 145 29.40 22.94 -28.12
CA ASN A 145 29.82 23.12 -26.73
C ASN A 145 29.26 21.97 -25.86
N PRO A 146 29.83 20.75 -25.97
CA PRO A 146 29.43 19.60 -25.15
C PRO A 146 29.72 19.82 -23.65
N LEU A 147 28.77 19.46 -22.78
CA LEU A 147 28.89 19.64 -21.32
C LEU A 147 29.35 18.37 -20.58
N GLY A 148 29.73 17.32 -21.32
CA GLY A 148 30.24 16.04 -20.82
C GLY A 148 30.98 15.30 -21.94
N ALA A 149 31.52 14.10 -21.68
CA ALA A 149 32.26 13.32 -22.67
C ALA A 149 31.41 12.97 -23.91
N LEU A 150 30.11 12.79 -23.71
CA LEU A 150 29.07 12.74 -24.74
C LEU A 150 27.97 13.74 -24.34
N HIS A 151 27.52 14.58 -25.27
CA HIS A 151 26.38 15.48 -25.08
C HIS A 151 25.51 15.49 -26.34
N VAL A 152 24.27 15.04 -26.22
CA VAL A 152 23.25 15.17 -27.28
C VAL A 152 22.31 16.30 -26.90
N SER A 153 22.04 17.22 -27.83
CA SER A 153 21.18 18.39 -27.60
C SER A 153 20.41 18.84 -28.84
N THR A 154 20.09 17.90 -29.75
CA THR A 154 19.32 18.17 -30.97
C THR A 154 17.85 18.46 -30.65
N GLU A 155 17.33 19.62 -31.05
CA GLU A 155 15.91 19.92 -30.93
C GLU A 155 15.05 19.01 -31.83
N ASN A 156 13.89 18.57 -31.33
CA ASN A 156 12.86 17.82 -32.08
C ASN A 156 13.33 16.49 -32.74
N SER A 157 14.41 15.89 -32.23
CA SER A 157 14.94 14.58 -32.67
C SER A 157 14.63 13.47 -31.65
N ARG A 158 15.17 12.26 -31.87
CA ARG A 158 15.31 11.22 -30.84
C ARG A 158 16.67 11.41 -30.14
N ASP A 159 16.70 11.43 -28.81
CA ASP A 159 17.93 11.70 -28.05
C ASP A 159 18.99 10.60 -28.24
N VAL A 160 18.66 9.37 -27.87
CA VAL A 160 19.49 8.17 -28.09
C VAL A 160 18.57 7.00 -28.45
N LEU A 161 18.98 6.18 -29.42
CA LEU A 161 18.28 4.95 -29.80
C LEU A 161 19.21 3.76 -29.59
N PHE A 162 18.86 2.90 -28.63
CA PHE A 162 19.38 1.54 -28.55
C PHE A 162 18.39 0.60 -29.23
N LEU A 163 18.86 -0.20 -30.18
CA LEU A 163 18.07 -1.21 -30.90
C LEU A 163 18.98 -2.39 -31.23
N ARG A 164 18.56 -3.59 -30.85
CA ARG A 164 19.25 -4.87 -31.11
C ARG A 164 18.19 -5.89 -31.54
N PHE A 165 18.57 -6.84 -32.37
CA PHE A 165 17.77 -8.03 -32.69
C PHE A 165 18.49 -9.23 -32.10
N ILE A 166 17.77 -10.07 -31.34
CA ILE A 166 18.31 -11.20 -30.58
C ILE A 166 17.32 -12.37 -30.74
N ASP A 167 17.84 -13.53 -31.14
CA ASP A 167 17.06 -14.78 -31.24
C ASP A 167 17.37 -15.77 -30.09
N GLY A 168 18.39 -15.49 -29.28
CA GLY A 168 18.70 -16.24 -28.05
C GLY A 168 17.79 -15.82 -26.90
N LEU A 169 17.29 -16.77 -26.12
CA LEU A 169 16.37 -16.51 -25.01
C LEU A 169 17.07 -16.00 -23.73
N ASP A 170 18.40 -16.14 -23.67
CA ASP A 170 19.25 -15.84 -22.52
C ASP A 170 20.28 -14.71 -22.83
N ASP A 171 19.99 -13.86 -23.83
CA ASP A 171 20.81 -12.69 -24.26
C ASP A 171 19.91 -11.44 -24.35
N ASP A 172 20.47 -10.26 -24.09
CA ASP A 172 19.70 -9.04 -23.76
C ASP A 172 20.29 -7.73 -24.33
N LEU A 173 19.83 -6.58 -23.82
CA LEU A 173 20.27 -5.24 -24.24
C LEU A 173 20.44 -4.35 -23.01
N ASP A 174 21.57 -4.55 -22.32
CA ASP A 174 21.91 -3.81 -21.12
C ASP A 174 22.61 -2.45 -21.35
N LEU A 175 22.61 -1.62 -20.30
CA LEU A 175 23.41 -0.39 -20.20
C LEU A 175 24.43 -0.56 -19.06
N ASP A 176 25.59 -1.11 -19.39
CA ASP A 176 26.67 -1.33 -18.43
C ASP A 176 27.18 -0.04 -17.79
N LEU A 177 27.38 -0.09 -16.46
CA LEU A 177 27.87 1.02 -15.65
C LEU A 177 29.13 0.63 -14.87
N PHE A 178 30.21 0.32 -15.60
CA PHE A 178 31.50 -0.05 -15.00
C PHE A 178 32.08 1.08 -14.13
N ARG A 179 32.54 0.72 -12.92
CA ARG A 179 33.33 1.59 -12.05
C ARG A 179 34.42 0.79 -11.34
N ALA A 180 35.65 1.29 -11.43
CA ALA A 180 36.76 0.93 -10.54
C ALA A 180 37.23 2.17 -9.75
N LEU A 181 38.09 1.96 -8.76
CA LEU A 181 39.02 2.99 -8.27
C LEU A 181 40.38 2.82 -8.99
N GLY A 182 41.36 3.66 -8.66
CA GLY A 182 42.71 3.59 -9.27
C GLY A 182 42.78 4.27 -10.64
N THR A 183 43.57 3.70 -11.55
CA THR A 183 43.79 4.18 -12.93
C THR A 183 43.57 3.07 -13.95
N LEU A 184 43.54 3.38 -15.25
CA LEU A 184 43.40 2.36 -16.31
C LEU A 184 44.49 1.28 -16.23
N GLU A 185 45.75 1.70 -16.02
CA GLU A 185 46.92 0.83 -15.85
C GLU A 185 46.98 0.13 -14.47
N SER A 186 46.12 0.51 -13.51
CA SER A 186 46.13 -0.01 -12.15
C SER A 186 44.75 0.15 -11.50
N PRO A 187 43.74 -0.65 -11.92
CA PRO A 187 42.41 -0.57 -11.36
C PRO A 187 42.36 -1.17 -9.95
N ALA A 188 41.50 -0.61 -9.10
CA ALA A 188 41.31 -1.02 -7.72
C ALA A 188 39.84 -1.29 -7.38
N LEU A 189 39.63 -2.21 -6.44
CA LEU A 189 38.31 -2.65 -5.98
C LEU A 189 37.53 -1.54 -5.27
N LEU A 190 36.20 -1.70 -5.19
CA LEU A 190 35.31 -0.72 -4.56
C LEU A 190 35.08 -1.09 -3.09
N PRO A 191 35.34 -0.18 -2.13
CA PRO A 191 34.88 -0.33 -0.75
C PRO A 191 33.34 -0.39 -0.65
N ASP A 192 32.85 -0.94 0.46
CA ASP A 192 31.42 -0.86 0.82
C ASP A 192 30.90 0.59 0.76
N ASN A 193 29.62 0.75 0.43
CA ASN A 193 28.93 2.02 0.22
C ASN A 193 29.55 2.90 -0.89
N THR A 194 30.46 2.39 -1.72
CA THR A 194 30.91 3.10 -2.93
C THR A 194 29.81 3.11 -3.98
N ARG A 195 29.38 4.31 -4.41
CA ARG A 195 28.43 4.47 -5.51
C ARG A 195 29.07 4.03 -6.84
N ILE A 196 28.36 3.19 -7.59
CA ILE A 196 28.78 2.64 -8.89
C ILE A 196 28.33 3.58 -10.01
N GLY A 197 27.02 3.64 -10.25
CA GLY A 197 26.38 4.41 -11.31
C GLY A 197 24.90 4.69 -11.01
N GLY A 198 24.13 5.17 -11.97
CA GLY A 198 22.68 5.36 -11.82
C GLY A 198 22.04 6.29 -12.84
N LEU A 199 20.71 6.26 -12.91
CA LEU A 199 19.88 7.11 -13.77
C LEU A 199 19.33 8.29 -12.96
N ARG A 200 19.56 9.52 -13.44
CA ARG A 200 19.28 10.76 -12.70
C ARG A 200 18.45 11.74 -13.54
N GLY A 201 17.24 12.04 -13.09
CA GLY A 201 16.48 13.18 -13.58
C GLY A 201 16.99 14.48 -12.93
N GLN A 202 17.31 15.49 -13.74
CA GLN A 202 17.71 16.82 -13.24
C GLN A 202 16.78 17.90 -13.77
N GLY A 203 16.35 18.80 -12.88
CA GLY A 203 15.58 19.99 -13.23
C GLY A 203 16.48 21.22 -13.39
N LEU A 204 16.16 22.09 -14.34
CA LEU A 204 16.73 23.42 -14.47
C LEU A 204 16.25 24.30 -13.29
N ILE A 205 17.18 24.83 -12.50
CA ILE A 205 16.88 25.71 -11.35
C ILE A 205 17.21 27.19 -11.60
N ASN A 206 18.03 27.49 -12.62
CA ASN A 206 18.35 28.86 -13.03
C ASN A 206 18.64 28.86 -14.54
N ALA A 207 17.78 29.51 -15.31
CA ALA A 207 17.91 29.60 -16.77
C ALA A 207 19.10 30.48 -17.20
N SER A 208 19.35 31.60 -16.52
CA SER A 208 20.43 32.55 -16.86
C SER A 208 21.83 31.97 -16.67
N THR A 209 22.00 30.97 -15.80
CA THR A 209 23.27 30.25 -15.61
C THR A 209 23.22 28.80 -16.09
N TYR A 210 22.16 28.41 -16.81
CA TYR A 210 21.88 27.05 -17.28
C TYR A 210 22.14 25.96 -16.21
N ALA A 211 21.76 26.23 -14.96
CA ALA A 211 22.13 25.40 -13.81
C ALA A 211 21.07 24.35 -13.47
N PHE A 212 21.49 23.10 -13.36
CA PHE A 212 20.63 21.95 -13.06
C PHE A 212 20.88 21.39 -11.64
N LYS A 213 19.87 20.73 -11.07
CA LYS A 213 19.96 19.96 -9.82
C LYS A 213 19.18 18.65 -9.93
N PRO A 214 19.56 17.58 -9.19
CA PRO A 214 18.83 16.33 -9.21
C PRO A 214 17.43 16.50 -8.61
N SER A 215 16.42 16.00 -9.32
CA SER A 215 15.02 15.96 -8.87
C SER A 215 14.67 14.58 -8.30
N ALA A 216 15.08 13.53 -9.01
CA ALA A 216 14.90 12.13 -8.66
C ALA A 216 16.03 11.28 -9.25
N GLU A 217 16.32 10.15 -8.61
CA GLU A 217 17.43 9.28 -8.97
C GLU A 217 17.18 7.83 -8.58
N ILE A 218 17.58 6.91 -9.46
CA ILE A 218 17.76 5.49 -9.18
C ILE A 218 19.25 5.22 -9.30
N TYR A 219 19.90 4.70 -8.27
CA TYR A 219 21.36 4.49 -8.29
C TYR A 219 21.81 3.18 -7.65
N PHE A 220 22.95 2.71 -8.13
CA PHE A 220 23.59 1.47 -7.72
C PHE A 220 24.79 1.77 -6.81
N GLN A 221 24.91 1.02 -5.73
CA GLN A 221 25.93 1.22 -4.70
C GLN A 221 26.47 -0.15 -4.27
N ALA A 222 27.78 -0.26 -4.02
CA ALA A 222 28.37 -1.44 -3.40
C ALA A 222 27.74 -1.66 -2.01
N ASP A 223 27.45 -2.92 -1.68
CA ASP A 223 26.83 -3.34 -0.41
C ASP A 223 27.68 -4.50 0.14
N GLY A 224 28.73 -4.13 0.87
CA GLY A 224 29.97 -4.92 0.96
C GLY A 224 31.05 -4.40 -0.01
N ALA A 225 32.32 -4.66 0.31
CA ALA A 225 33.43 -4.34 -0.59
C ALA A 225 33.54 -5.39 -1.71
N THR A 226 33.85 -4.95 -2.93
CA THR A 226 34.02 -5.87 -4.07
C THR A 226 35.33 -6.65 -3.98
N SER A 227 35.37 -7.84 -4.57
CA SER A 227 36.50 -8.77 -4.53
C SER A 227 36.54 -9.63 -5.80
N SER A 228 37.57 -10.48 -5.92
CA SER A 228 37.69 -11.45 -7.02
C SER A 228 36.60 -12.53 -7.07
N SER A 229 35.70 -12.58 -6.08
CA SER A 229 34.61 -13.56 -5.98
C SER A 229 33.28 -12.98 -5.47
N SER A 230 33.15 -11.66 -5.37
CA SER A 230 31.90 -11.00 -4.98
C SER A 230 31.84 -9.55 -5.47
N SER A 231 30.66 -9.16 -5.97
CA SER A 231 30.32 -7.77 -6.28
C SER A 231 28.93 -7.43 -5.73
N ALA A 232 28.71 -7.74 -4.45
CA ALA A 232 27.45 -7.46 -3.76
C ALA A 232 27.09 -5.96 -3.81
N GLY A 233 25.83 -5.66 -4.11
CA GLY A 233 25.34 -4.31 -4.36
C GLY A 233 23.89 -4.11 -3.94
N LYS A 234 23.50 -2.84 -3.86
CA LYS A 234 22.16 -2.38 -3.50
C LYS A 234 21.65 -1.34 -4.48
N ILE A 235 20.34 -1.38 -4.74
CA ILE A 235 19.60 -0.41 -5.54
C ILE A 235 18.97 0.60 -4.60
N LYS A 236 19.07 1.89 -4.91
CA LYS A 236 18.44 2.96 -4.13
C LYS A 236 17.60 3.89 -4.99
N PHE A 237 16.42 4.22 -4.48
CA PHE A 237 15.49 5.19 -5.05
C PHE A 237 15.51 6.44 -4.16
N ALA A 238 15.89 7.57 -4.73
CA ALA A 238 16.06 8.83 -4.00
C ALA A 238 15.33 9.99 -4.71
N THR A 239 14.71 10.88 -3.93
CA THR A 239 14.01 12.05 -4.47
C THR A 239 14.29 13.29 -3.64
N THR A 240 14.37 14.44 -4.31
CA THR A 240 14.63 15.75 -3.70
C THR A 240 13.34 16.30 -3.08
N PRO A 241 13.32 16.68 -1.79
CA PRO A 241 12.16 17.37 -1.18
C PRO A 241 11.84 18.70 -1.88
N SER A 242 10.59 19.13 -1.84
CA SER A 242 10.22 20.47 -2.31
C SER A 242 11.00 21.54 -1.54
N GLY A 243 11.58 22.52 -2.25
CA GLY A 243 12.46 23.54 -1.67
C GLY A 243 13.91 23.10 -1.42
N ALA A 244 14.28 21.84 -1.67
CA ALA A 244 15.66 21.36 -1.58
C ALA A 244 16.35 21.27 -2.94
N THR A 245 17.68 21.06 -2.95
CA THR A 245 18.50 20.89 -4.17
C THR A 245 19.33 19.60 -4.18
N SER A 246 19.04 18.70 -3.23
CA SER A 246 19.74 17.43 -3.00
C SER A 246 18.75 16.29 -2.78
N THR A 247 19.02 15.14 -3.40
CA THR A 247 18.22 13.93 -3.23
C THR A 247 18.34 13.36 -1.81
N VAL A 248 17.27 12.70 -1.36
CA VAL A 248 17.23 11.94 -0.10
C VAL A 248 16.78 10.52 -0.43
N ASP A 249 17.53 9.51 0.04
CA ASP A 249 17.17 8.10 -0.08
C ASP A 249 15.76 7.85 0.48
N ARG A 250 14.87 7.25 -0.32
CA ARG A 250 13.48 6.97 0.07
C ARG A 250 13.21 5.48 0.23
N MET A 251 13.87 4.66 -0.58
CA MET A 251 13.79 3.20 -0.59
C MET A 251 15.12 2.58 -0.99
N VAL A 252 15.47 1.45 -0.39
CA VAL A 252 16.62 0.60 -0.74
C VAL A 252 16.15 -0.83 -1.01
N ILE A 253 16.81 -1.52 -1.94
CA ILE A 253 16.80 -2.98 -2.09
C ILE A 253 18.25 -3.45 -1.91
N ARG A 254 18.50 -4.33 -0.94
CA ARG A 254 19.85 -4.73 -0.50
C ARG A 254 20.37 -6.02 -1.13
N ASN A 255 21.66 -6.30 -0.90
CA ASN A 255 22.31 -7.53 -1.36
C ASN A 255 21.69 -8.83 -0.79
N ASP A 256 21.02 -8.76 0.36
CA ASP A 256 20.28 -9.84 1.01
C ASP A 256 18.79 -9.89 0.63
N GLY A 257 18.39 -9.09 -0.37
CA GLY A 257 17.02 -9.00 -0.87
C GLY A 257 16.07 -8.14 -0.03
N LYS A 258 16.52 -7.60 1.13
CA LYS A 258 15.64 -6.80 1.99
C LYS A 258 15.29 -5.44 1.39
N VAL A 259 14.04 -5.02 1.62
CA VAL A 259 13.49 -3.75 1.16
C VAL A 259 13.26 -2.81 2.34
N GLY A 260 13.98 -1.70 2.37
CA GLY A 260 13.77 -0.62 3.35
C GLY A 260 13.04 0.56 2.71
N ILE A 261 12.01 1.10 3.37
CA ILE A 261 11.31 2.33 2.95
C ILE A 261 11.42 3.36 4.08
N GLY A 262 12.21 4.41 3.88
CA GLY A 262 12.63 5.35 4.92
C GLY A 262 13.84 4.91 5.75
N THR A 263 14.22 3.63 5.70
CA THR A 263 15.49 3.11 6.25
C THR A 263 16.40 2.61 5.13
N ASN A 264 17.72 2.79 5.30
CA ASN A 264 18.75 2.16 4.48
C ASN A 264 19.20 0.79 5.04
N ASP A 265 18.82 0.49 6.29
CA ASP A 265 19.20 -0.71 7.02
C ASP A 265 17.91 -1.36 7.57
N PRO A 266 17.14 -2.07 6.72
CA PRO A 266 15.96 -2.81 7.12
C PRO A 266 16.33 -4.04 7.96
N ILE A 267 15.62 -4.23 9.07
CA ILE A 267 15.76 -5.38 9.95
C ILE A 267 14.95 -6.56 9.39
N GLU A 268 13.69 -6.32 9.08
CA GLU A 268 12.75 -7.27 8.47
C GLU A 268 12.94 -7.31 6.92
N HIS A 269 12.33 -8.30 6.25
CA HIS A 269 12.42 -8.42 4.78
C HIS A 269 11.80 -7.22 4.02
N ILE A 270 10.75 -6.63 4.59
CA ILE A 270 10.18 -5.34 4.16
C ILE A 270 9.96 -4.50 5.41
N GLU A 271 10.61 -3.33 5.51
CA GLU A 271 10.47 -2.43 6.66
C GLU A 271 10.12 -0.99 6.21
N ILE A 272 8.95 -0.50 6.62
CA ILE A 272 8.57 0.92 6.52
C ILE A 272 8.94 1.61 7.84
N LYS A 273 9.86 2.57 7.81
CA LYS A 273 10.50 3.15 9.01
C LYS A 273 10.74 4.64 8.85
N ARG A 274 9.83 5.47 9.37
CA ARG A 274 9.95 6.95 9.43
C ARG A 274 9.37 7.49 10.74
N ALA A 275 9.71 8.74 11.06
CA ALA A 275 9.03 9.48 12.12
C ALA A 275 7.62 9.90 11.66
N GLY A 276 6.64 9.75 12.55
CA GLY A 276 5.23 10.04 12.26
C GLY A 276 4.47 8.81 11.74
N ASP A 277 3.55 9.06 10.81
CA ASP A 277 2.68 8.06 10.20
C ASP A 277 3.46 7.17 9.21
N ASN A 278 3.15 5.86 9.22
CA ASN A 278 3.74 4.82 8.38
C ASN A 278 2.68 3.82 7.86
N ASP A 279 1.40 4.23 7.78
CA ASP A 279 0.28 3.37 7.39
C ASP A 279 0.45 2.67 6.02
N MET A 280 -0.11 1.46 5.90
CA MET A 280 -0.19 0.69 4.66
C MET A 280 -1.66 0.50 4.24
N GLN A 281 -2.09 1.25 3.23
CA GLN A 281 -3.47 1.24 2.74
C GLN A 281 -3.66 0.26 1.58
N PHE A 282 -4.69 -0.59 1.68
CA PHE A 282 -5.23 -1.38 0.58
C PHE A 282 -6.61 -0.83 0.18
N THR A 283 -6.97 -0.84 -1.10
CA THR A 283 -8.24 -0.27 -1.57
C THR A 283 -8.76 -1.01 -2.80
N SER A 284 -10.03 -1.41 -2.78
CA SER A 284 -10.77 -2.04 -3.88
C SER A 284 -12.08 -1.28 -4.09
N ALA A 285 -12.50 -1.14 -5.35
CA ALA A 285 -13.80 -0.59 -5.74
C ALA A 285 -14.73 -1.66 -6.33
N SER A 286 -14.42 -2.95 -6.10
CA SER A 286 -15.17 -4.10 -6.63
C SER A 286 -15.87 -4.90 -5.52
N ASN A 287 -16.70 -5.84 -5.92
CA ASN A 287 -17.28 -6.85 -5.00
C ASN A 287 -16.26 -7.89 -4.50
N ASN A 288 -15.01 -7.84 -4.96
CA ASN A 288 -13.90 -8.62 -4.43
C ASN A 288 -13.06 -7.74 -3.47
N PRO A 289 -13.06 -8.01 -2.15
CA PRO A 289 -12.34 -7.21 -1.16
C PRO A 289 -10.82 -7.43 -1.25
N PRO A 290 -10.00 -6.46 -0.78
CA PRO A 290 -8.58 -6.67 -0.60
C PRO A 290 -8.33 -7.58 0.61
N ASN A 291 -7.38 -8.50 0.51
CA ASN A 291 -7.03 -9.45 1.57
C ASN A 291 -5.58 -9.28 2.01
N LEU A 292 -5.33 -9.39 3.32
CA LEU A 292 -4.00 -9.70 3.86
C LEU A 292 -3.95 -11.21 4.10
N ILE A 293 -3.02 -11.91 3.45
CA ILE A 293 -2.94 -13.38 3.45
C ILE A 293 -1.64 -13.81 4.13
N PHE A 294 -1.76 -14.61 5.17
CA PHE A 294 -0.67 -15.35 5.79
C PHE A 294 -0.78 -16.81 5.39
N TYR A 295 0.32 -17.41 4.92
CA TYR A 295 0.36 -18.80 4.49
C TYR A 295 1.68 -19.43 4.93
N ASN A 296 1.59 -20.53 5.67
CA ASN A 296 2.73 -21.30 6.17
C ASN A 296 2.65 -22.72 5.56
N THR A 297 3.70 -23.13 4.84
CA THR A 297 3.77 -24.42 4.14
C THR A 297 4.22 -25.58 5.03
N GLY A 298 4.51 -25.37 6.32
CA GLY A 298 4.84 -26.39 7.31
C GLY A 298 6.19 -27.12 7.14
N GLY A 299 6.72 -27.17 5.92
CA GLY A 299 8.02 -27.72 5.55
C GLY A 299 8.85 -26.67 4.82
N SER A 300 8.84 -26.71 3.48
CA SER A 300 9.50 -25.73 2.61
C SER A 300 8.55 -25.20 1.54
N LEU A 301 9.01 -24.30 0.67
CA LEU A 301 8.21 -23.83 -0.48
C LEU A 301 8.18 -24.88 -1.60
N GLU A 302 9.34 -25.48 -1.93
CA GLU A 302 9.47 -26.51 -2.97
C GLU A 302 8.86 -27.86 -2.56
N ALA A 303 8.78 -28.14 -1.26
CA ALA A 303 8.16 -29.31 -0.67
C ALA A 303 7.32 -28.90 0.57
N PRO A 304 6.04 -28.53 0.39
CA PRO A 304 5.12 -28.21 1.48
C PRO A 304 4.65 -29.47 2.23
N GLY A 305 4.19 -29.28 3.46
CA GLY A 305 3.67 -30.34 4.32
C GLY A 305 2.75 -29.80 5.44
N PRO A 306 2.22 -30.67 6.31
CA PRO A 306 1.36 -30.24 7.42
C PRO A 306 2.18 -29.52 8.50
N THR A 307 1.91 -28.23 8.71
CA THR A 307 2.42 -27.43 9.83
C THR A 307 2.08 -28.12 11.16
N GLY A 308 3.09 -28.41 11.98
CA GLY A 308 2.94 -29.29 13.16
C GLY A 308 2.05 -28.75 14.28
N THR A 309 1.57 -29.64 15.16
CA THR A 309 0.76 -29.29 16.34
C THR A 309 1.42 -28.21 17.22
N ASN A 310 0.63 -27.23 17.66
CA ASN A 310 1.04 -26.04 18.41
C ASN A 310 2.05 -25.12 17.69
N GLN A 311 2.36 -25.33 16.41
CA GLN A 311 3.12 -24.36 15.60
C GLN A 311 2.23 -23.19 15.20
N GLU A 312 2.85 -22.01 15.06
CA GLU A 312 2.19 -20.79 14.59
C GLU A 312 2.00 -20.82 13.06
N ILE A 313 0.78 -20.54 12.61
CA ILE A 313 0.42 -20.42 11.19
C ILE A 313 0.76 -19.00 10.70
N GLY A 314 0.51 -17.99 11.55
CA GLY A 314 0.80 -16.58 11.31
C GLY A 314 0.19 -15.70 12.40
N SER A 315 0.61 -14.44 12.44
CA SER A 315 0.23 -13.51 13.51
C SER A 315 0.25 -12.04 13.08
N MET A 316 -0.53 -11.23 13.82
CA MET A 316 -0.43 -9.78 13.87
C MET A 316 0.14 -9.39 15.23
N ILE A 317 1.39 -8.93 15.24
CA ILE A 317 2.19 -8.70 16.46
C ILE A 317 2.32 -7.20 16.72
N PHE A 318 2.08 -6.78 17.97
CA PHE A 318 2.30 -5.41 18.41
C PHE A 318 3.60 -5.28 19.21
N LYS A 319 4.51 -4.44 18.71
CA LYS A 319 5.82 -4.14 19.31
C LYS A 319 5.86 -2.71 19.86
N THR A 320 6.50 -2.49 21.00
CA THR A 320 6.78 -1.15 21.57
C THR A 320 8.10 -1.12 22.33
N HIS A 321 8.61 0.06 22.67
CA HIS A 321 9.84 0.21 23.46
C HIS A 321 9.52 0.35 24.95
N ASP A 322 10.12 -0.49 25.81
CA ASP A 322 9.88 -0.48 27.26
C ASP A 322 10.76 0.52 28.04
N GLY A 323 11.69 1.19 27.35
CA GLY A 323 12.72 2.06 27.92
C GLY A 323 14.13 1.46 27.87
N VAL A 324 14.25 0.16 27.62
CA VAL A 324 15.51 -0.59 27.50
C VAL A 324 15.64 -1.28 26.14
N ALA A 325 14.54 -1.84 25.61
CA ALA A 325 14.50 -2.56 24.35
C ALA A 325 13.11 -2.51 23.69
N VAL A 326 13.05 -2.87 22.41
CA VAL A 326 11.78 -3.18 21.73
C VAL A 326 11.28 -4.55 22.20
N ARG A 327 10.01 -4.62 22.62
CA ARG A 327 9.32 -5.81 23.12
C ARG A 327 8.07 -6.07 22.31
N GLU A 328 7.74 -7.34 22.10
CA GLU A 328 6.37 -7.75 21.75
C GLU A 328 5.50 -7.70 23.02
N ILE A 329 4.40 -6.96 22.97
CA ILE A 329 3.50 -6.74 24.12
C ILE A 329 2.15 -7.45 24.00
N GLY A 330 1.91 -8.11 22.88
CA GLY A 330 0.65 -8.79 22.57
C GLY A 330 0.46 -8.93 21.07
N GLY A 331 -0.65 -9.54 20.69
CA GLY A 331 -0.96 -9.84 19.30
C GLY A 331 -2.13 -10.80 19.14
N MET A 332 -2.58 -10.90 17.89
CA MET A 332 -3.55 -11.87 17.40
C MET A 332 -2.78 -12.97 16.67
N ARG A 333 -2.99 -14.23 17.03
CA ARG A 333 -2.19 -15.37 16.53
C ARG A 333 -3.07 -16.55 16.15
N LEU A 334 -2.64 -17.31 15.15
CA LEU A 334 -3.27 -18.56 14.72
C LEU A 334 -2.28 -19.71 14.91
N TYR A 335 -2.71 -20.76 15.61
CA TYR A 335 -1.92 -21.97 15.87
C TYR A 335 -2.60 -23.20 15.32
N ILE A 336 -1.84 -24.22 14.92
CA ILE A 336 -2.37 -25.56 14.66
C ILE A 336 -2.77 -26.19 15.99
N ASP A 337 -4.01 -26.64 16.09
CA ASP A 337 -4.64 -27.05 17.34
C ASP A 337 -5.08 -28.51 17.23
N GLY A 338 -4.34 -29.43 17.86
CA GLY A 338 -4.43 -30.87 17.60
C GLY A 338 -3.57 -31.35 16.43
N THR A 339 -3.81 -32.58 15.96
CA THR A 339 -2.96 -33.23 14.94
C THR A 339 -3.41 -32.91 13.52
N PRO A 340 -2.58 -32.27 12.68
CA PRO A 340 -2.90 -32.02 11.27
C PRO A 340 -2.82 -33.30 10.44
N THR A 341 -3.66 -33.41 9.41
CA THR A 341 -3.63 -34.52 8.43
C THR A 341 -3.93 -33.99 7.02
N ASN A 342 -3.78 -34.83 5.98
CA ASN A 342 -4.16 -34.44 4.63
C ASN A 342 -5.68 -34.15 4.56
N GLY A 343 -6.05 -32.91 4.26
CA GLY A 343 -7.44 -32.44 4.29
C GLY A 343 -7.96 -32.01 5.67
N SER A 344 -7.13 -31.98 6.72
CA SER A 344 -7.51 -31.46 8.04
C SER A 344 -6.41 -30.64 8.69
N THR A 345 -6.64 -29.34 8.82
CA THR A 345 -5.76 -28.39 9.51
C THR A 345 -6.55 -27.71 10.64
N PRO A 346 -6.82 -28.42 11.74
CA PRO A 346 -7.52 -27.84 12.89
C PRO A 346 -6.65 -26.73 13.49
N SER A 347 -7.27 -25.63 13.91
CA SER A 347 -6.55 -24.43 14.34
C SER A 347 -7.30 -23.67 15.43
N LYS A 348 -6.54 -22.98 16.29
CA LYS A 348 -7.05 -22.08 17.32
C LYS A 348 -6.59 -20.65 17.06
N PHE A 349 -7.47 -19.71 17.38
CA PHE A 349 -7.18 -18.27 17.36
C PHE A 349 -6.95 -17.78 18.79
N VAL A 350 -5.88 -17.02 19.01
CA VAL A 350 -5.45 -16.55 20.34
C VAL A 350 -5.17 -15.05 20.32
N ILE A 351 -5.75 -14.33 21.27
CA ILE A 351 -5.39 -12.95 21.60
C ILE A 351 -4.52 -12.98 22.86
N THR A 352 -3.40 -12.26 22.81
CA THR A 352 -2.46 -12.14 23.93
C THR A 352 -2.22 -10.69 24.34
N THR A 353 -1.97 -10.46 25.62
CA THR A 353 -1.50 -9.17 26.17
C THR A 353 -0.46 -9.41 27.27
N THR A 354 0.37 -8.40 27.56
CA THR A 354 1.34 -8.46 28.68
C THR A 354 0.75 -7.84 29.95
N PRO A 355 0.61 -8.58 31.06
CA PRO A 355 0.14 -8.04 32.34
C PRO A 355 1.11 -7.01 32.93
N SER A 356 0.55 -6.02 33.63
CA SER A 356 1.31 -4.92 34.27
C SER A 356 2.39 -5.45 35.22
N GLY A 357 3.58 -4.83 35.17
CA GLY A 357 4.74 -5.24 35.97
C GLY A 357 5.49 -6.47 35.43
N THR A 358 5.15 -6.97 34.24
CA THR A 358 5.81 -8.14 33.62
C THR A 358 6.26 -7.83 32.18
N THR A 359 7.07 -8.73 31.60
CA THR A 359 7.37 -8.76 30.16
C THR A 359 6.89 -10.04 29.49
N ASN A 360 5.97 -10.77 30.13
CA ASN A 360 5.48 -12.06 29.66
C ASN A 360 4.06 -11.91 29.12
N GLN A 361 3.83 -12.31 27.88
CA GLN A 361 2.48 -12.32 27.31
C GLN A 361 1.65 -13.46 27.93
N ALA A 362 0.36 -13.22 28.14
CA ALA A 362 -0.62 -14.20 28.57
C ALA A 362 -1.73 -14.32 27.51
N GLU A 363 -2.27 -15.52 27.32
CA GLU A 363 -3.52 -15.72 26.56
C GLU A 363 -4.67 -15.08 27.34
N VAL A 364 -5.47 -14.22 26.68
CA VAL A 364 -6.63 -13.55 27.31
C VAL A 364 -7.95 -13.91 26.64
N VAL A 365 -7.93 -14.22 25.35
CA VAL A 365 -9.06 -14.83 24.62
C VAL A 365 -8.51 -15.92 23.72
N THR A 366 -9.06 -17.12 23.81
CA THR A 366 -8.72 -18.25 22.94
C THR A 366 -10.00 -18.82 22.35
N ILE A 367 -10.00 -19.09 21.04
CA ILE A 367 -11.07 -19.81 20.33
C ILE A 367 -10.44 -21.07 19.72
N ASP A 368 -10.87 -22.24 20.17
CA ASP A 368 -10.28 -23.53 19.80
C ASP A 368 -10.77 -24.09 18.45
N ASN A 369 -10.27 -25.27 18.06
CA ASN A 369 -10.72 -25.99 16.87
C ASN A 369 -12.19 -26.47 16.90
N GLN A 370 -12.87 -26.40 18.05
CA GLN A 370 -14.29 -26.73 18.23
C GLN A 370 -15.19 -25.48 18.16
N GLY A 371 -14.60 -24.29 18.13
CA GLY A 371 -15.30 -23.00 18.19
C GLY A 371 -15.80 -22.65 19.60
N TYR A 372 -15.13 -23.14 20.65
CA TYR A 372 -15.38 -22.77 22.03
C TYR A 372 -14.49 -21.57 22.41
N MET A 373 -15.07 -20.55 23.05
CA MET A 373 -14.33 -19.34 23.44
C MET A 373 -13.99 -19.34 24.94
N GLY A 374 -12.70 -19.38 25.25
CA GLY A 374 -12.17 -19.13 26.59
C GLY A 374 -11.81 -17.66 26.79
N VAL A 375 -12.18 -17.09 27.93
CA VAL A 375 -11.76 -15.75 28.38
C VAL A 375 -10.98 -15.90 29.69
N GLY A 376 -9.66 -15.66 29.63
CA GLY A 376 -8.74 -16.08 30.69
C GLY A 376 -8.62 -17.61 30.84
N VAL A 377 -9.02 -18.37 29.81
CA VAL A 377 -8.97 -19.84 29.74
C VAL A 377 -8.36 -20.23 28.39
N SER A 378 -7.32 -21.06 28.40
CA SER A 378 -6.59 -21.51 27.19
C SER A 378 -7.09 -22.84 26.60
N ASP A 379 -7.93 -23.56 27.35
CA ASP A 379 -8.53 -24.87 27.04
C ASP A 379 -9.99 -24.87 27.53
N PRO A 380 -10.91 -24.19 26.81
CA PRO A 380 -12.27 -23.92 27.29
C PRO A 380 -13.13 -25.19 27.34
N GLN A 381 -13.75 -25.47 28.49
CA GLN A 381 -14.56 -26.68 28.68
C GLN A 381 -16.04 -26.49 28.30
N ALA A 382 -16.39 -25.32 27.77
CA ALA A 382 -17.72 -24.96 27.27
C ALA A 382 -17.63 -23.94 26.14
N ARG A 383 -18.70 -23.81 25.34
CA ARG A 383 -18.76 -22.87 24.19
C ARG A 383 -18.42 -21.41 24.54
N LEU A 384 -18.67 -21.03 25.79
CA LEU A 384 -18.13 -19.84 26.44
C LEU A 384 -17.67 -20.22 27.84
N ASP A 385 -16.37 -20.11 28.09
CA ASP A 385 -15.74 -20.39 29.39
C ASP A 385 -15.00 -19.13 29.87
N ILE A 386 -15.12 -18.80 31.16
CA ILE A 386 -14.64 -17.51 31.70
C ILE A 386 -14.00 -17.72 33.07
N SER A 387 -12.70 -17.51 33.15
CA SER A 387 -11.94 -17.52 34.42
C SER A 387 -12.05 -16.17 35.13
N GLY A 388 -13.17 -15.93 35.80
CA GLY A 388 -13.36 -14.73 36.64
C GLY A 388 -14.81 -14.31 36.85
N ASN A 389 -14.98 -13.11 37.42
CA ASN A 389 -16.30 -12.54 37.69
C ASN A 389 -16.90 -11.91 36.43
N VAL A 390 -18.07 -12.39 36.00
CA VAL A 390 -18.83 -11.81 34.87
C VAL A 390 -19.63 -10.59 35.34
N LYS A 391 -19.54 -9.48 34.60
CA LYS A 391 -20.30 -8.24 34.85
C LYS A 391 -21.22 -7.92 33.66
N ILE A 392 -22.53 -8.01 33.88
CA ILE A 392 -23.57 -7.70 32.87
C ILE A 392 -24.31 -6.44 33.30
N VAL A 393 -24.42 -5.47 32.38
CA VAL A 393 -25.02 -4.15 32.62
C VAL A 393 -26.04 -3.85 31.52
N ASP A 394 -27.31 -3.71 31.89
CA ASP A 394 -28.44 -3.34 31.02
C ASP A 394 -29.12 -2.04 31.48
N GLY A 395 -28.60 -1.39 32.53
CA GLY A 395 -29.21 -0.24 33.20
C GLY A 395 -30.18 -0.61 34.32
N THR A 396 -30.57 -1.88 34.42
CA THR A 396 -31.54 -2.42 35.39
C THR A 396 -30.90 -3.35 36.44
N GLN A 397 -29.60 -3.65 36.33
CA GLN A 397 -28.83 -4.35 37.35
C GLN A 397 -28.85 -3.62 38.71
N GLY A 398 -28.97 -4.37 39.82
CA GLY A 398 -29.03 -3.81 41.16
C GLY A 398 -28.88 -4.87 42.26
N ASN A 399 -28.60 -4.44 43.48
CA ASN A 399 -28.45 -5.36 44.62
C ASN A 399 -29.73 -6.18 44.85
N GLY A 400 -29.60 -7.48 45.07
CA GLY A 400 -30.73 -8.40 45.24
C GLY A 400 -31.53 -8.73 43.98
N ARG A 401 -31.17 -8.21 42.80
CA ARG A 401 -31.74 -8.65 41.52
C ARG A 401 -31.04 -9.92 41.02
N VAL A 402 -31.77 -10.69 40.22
CA VAL A 402 -31.29 -11.91 39.56
C VAL A 402 -31.37 -11.75 38.04
N LEU A 403 -30.45 -12.35 37.32
CA LEU A 403 -30.49 -12.39 35.86
C LEU A 403 -31.50 -13.46 35.42
N THR A 404 -32.48 -13.09 34.61
CA THR A 404 -33.55 -13.99 34.13
C THR A 404 -33.68 -13.91 32.61
N SER A 405 -34.16 -14.98 31.98
CA SER A 405 -34.50 -15.01 30.55
C SER A 405 -35.94 -14.55 30.30
N ASP A 406 -36.16 -13.82 29.20
CA ASP A 406 -37.49 -13.72 28.57
C ASP A 406 -37.81 -15.00 27.76
N ALA A 407 -38.95 -15.00 27.07
CA ALA A 407 -39.40 -16.11 26.21
C ALA A 407 -38.59 -16.31 24.91
N ASN A 408 -37.70 -15.37 24.57
CA ASN A 408 -36.84 -15.40 23.37
C ASN A 408 -35.38 -15.77 23.69
N GLY A 409 -35.02 -15.90 24.97
CA GLY A 409 -33.64 -16.12 25.43
C GLY A 409 -32.88 -14.86 25.85
N ASN A 410 -33.52 -13.68 25.86
CA ASN A 410 -32.88 -12.43 26.25
C ASN A 410 -32.70 -12.38 27.77
N ALA A 411 -31.46 -12.21 28.23
CA ALA A 411 -31.15 -12.05 29.64
C ALA A 411 -31.38 -10.60 30.10
N GLY A 412 -32.00 -10.41 31.27
CA GLY A 412 -32.17 -9.09 31.90
C GLY A 412 -32.36 -9.20 33.42
N TRP A 413 -32.05 -8.12 34.15
CA TRP A 413 -32.05 -8.13 35.62
C TRP A 413 -33.43 -7.85 36.23
N GLN A 414 -34.02 -8.86 36.86
CA GLN A 414 -35.33 -8.78 37.50
C GLN A 414 -35.25 -8.86 39.02
N THR A 415 -36.23 -8.27 39.70
CA THR A 415 -36.44 -8.51 41.14
C THR A 415 -37.03 -9.92 41.31
N PRO A 416 -36.42 -10.83 42.10
CA PRO A 416 -36.98 -12.15 42.32
C PRO A 416 -38.33 -12.08 43.04
N PRO A 417 -39.28 -13.00 42.79
CA PRO A 417 -40.56 -13.03 43.49
C PRO A 417 -40.39 -13.15 45.01
N SER A 418 -40.97 -12.20 45.75
CA SER A 418 -41.01 -12.27 47.21
C SER A 418 -42.05 -13.29 47.67
N SER A 419 -41.67 -14.23 48.52
CA SER A 419 -42.62 -15.10 49.22
C SER A 419 -43.40 -14.29 50.25
N GLN A 420 -44.56 -13.77 49.85
CA GLN A 420 -45.43 -12.99 50.73
C GLN A 420 -46.28 -13.92 51.60
N ALA A 421 -46.34 -13.65 52.90
CA ALA A 421 -47.15 -14.41 53.85
C ALA A 421 -47.79 -13.50 54.91
N MET A 422 -48.87 -13.98 55.52
CA MET A 422 -49.53 -13.37 56.68
C MET A 422 -49.84 -14.47 57.70
N LEU A 423 -49.74 -14.16 58.98
CA LEU A 423 -50.20 -15.02 60.08
C LEU A 423 -51.13 -14.23 60.99
N ARG A 424 -52.27 -14.81 61.32
CA ARG A 424 -53.28 -14.25 62.23
C ARG A 424 -53.64 -15.24 63.33
N ASN A 425 -54.03 -14.75 64.49
CA ASN A 425 -54.65 -15.54 65.56
C ASN A 425 -55.80 -14.75 66.22
N ASN A 426 -56.23 -15.13 67.43
CA ASN A 426 -57.38 -14.55 68.12
C ASN A 426 -58.67 -14.72 67.32
N ILE A 427 -59.19 -15.96 67.30
CA ILE A 427 -60.48 -16.27 66.68
C ILE A 427 -61.58 -15.38 67.26
N ILE A 428 -62.43 -14.88 66.39
CA ILE A 428 -63.65 -14.16 66.75
C ILE A 428 -64.86 -14.81 66.08
N TYR A 429 -66.03 -14.52 66.65
CA TYR A 429 -67.30 -15.07 66.22
C TYR A 429 -68.26 -13.95 65.81
N THR A 430 -68.83 -14.07 64.61
CA THR A 430 -69.81 -13.14 64.05
C THR A 430 -71.05 -13.91 63.64
N SER A 431 -72.11 -13.81 64.44
CA SER A 431 -73.40 -14.46 64.17
C SER A 431 -74.19 -13.70 63.10
N SER A 432 -74.61 -14.40 62.03
CA SER A 432 -75.41 -13.86 60.94
C SER A 432 -76.68 -14.69 60.74
N GLY A 433 -77.66 -14.52 61.63
CA GLY A 433 -78.87 -15.34 61.63
C GLY A 433 -78.60 -16.72 62.23
N SER A 434 -78.85 -17.79 61.46
CA SER A 434 -78.46 -19.17 61.79
C SER A 434 -76.95 -19.41 61.71
N ASP A 435 -76.25 -18.59 60.91
CA ASP A 435 -74.91 -18.91 60.45
C ASP A 435 -73.87 -18.35 61.40
N PHE A 436 -72.92 -19.20 61.80
CA PHE A 436 -71.87 -18.86 62.75
C PHE A 436 -70.56 -18.69 61.97
N LEU A 437 -70.18 -17.44 61.76
CA LEU A 437 -69.00 -17.06 60.98
C LEU A 437 -67.82 -16.81 61.91
N ILE A 438 -66.63 -17.12 61.43
CA ILE A 438 -65.39 -16.99 62.19
C ILE A 438 -64.33 -16.24 61.37
N ASN A 439 -63.49 -15.49 62.07
CA ASN A 439 -62.27 -14.91 61.48
C ASN A 439 -61.17 -14.79 62.54
N TYR A 440 -59.95 -14.52 62.11
CA TYR A 440 -58.77 -14.44 62.99
C TYR A 440 -58.36 -12.98 63.11
N SER A 441 -58.70 -12.35 64.23
CA SER A 441 -58.71 -10.89 64.35
C SER A 441 -57.33 -10.28 64.49
N ASN A 442 -56.46 -10.89 65.29
CA ASN A 442 -55.15 -10.35 65.62
C ASN A 442 -54.12 -10.68 64.53
N GLU A 443 -53.34 -9.69 64.10
CA GLU A 443 -52.27 -9.87 63.12
C GLU A 443 -50.94 -10.12 63.84
N LEU A 444 -50.29 -11.24 63.54
CA LEU A 444 -48.95 -11.55 64.06
C LEU A 444 -47.87 -11.06 63.10
N PHE A 445 -48.12 -11.14 61.79
CA PHE A 445 -47.42 -10.37 60.76
C PHE A 445 -48.22 -10.35 59.45
N SER A 446 -47.96 -9.36 58.60
CA SER A 446 -48.36 -9.36 57.20
C SER A 446 -47.23 -8.85 56.30
N ALA A 447 -46.89 -9.64 55.29
CA ALA A 447 -46.01 -9.26 54.18
C ALA A 447 -46.75 -9.30 52.82
N ILE A 448 -48.09 -9.29 52.83
CA ILE A 448 -48.96 -9.28 51.64
C ILE A 448 -49.49 -7.85 51.45
N PRO A 449 -48.91 -7.02 50.55
CA PRO A 449 -49.29 -5.62 50.40
C PRO A 449 -50.72 -5.49 49.87
N GLY A 450 -51.55 -4.69 50.55
CA GLY A 450 -52.96 -4.49 50.19
C GLY A 450 -53.94 -5.47 50.85
N ALA A 451 -53.46 -6.47 51.61
CA ALA A 451 -54.33 -7.22 52.51
C ALA A 451 -54.71 -6.37 53.73
N SER A 452 -55.96 -6.47 54.21
CA SER A 452 -56.46 -5.66 55.34
C SER A 452 -57.57 -6.37 56.10
N TYR A 453 -57.74 -6.05 57.39
CA TYR A 453 -58.77 -6.64 58.26
C TYR A 453 -59.57 -5.54 58.95
N ASN A 454 -60.91 -5.62 58.91
CA ASN A 454 -61.81 -4.54 59.35
C ASN A 454 -62.54 -4.80 60.68
N GLY A 455 -62.20 -5.89 61.39
CA GLY A 455 -62.88 -6.30 62.62
C GLY A 455 -63.83 -7.48 62.45
N THR A 456 -64.31 -7.77 61.23
CA THR A 456 -65.16 -8.94 60.93
C THR A 456 -64.63 -9.78 59.76
N THR A 457 -63.97 -9.12 58.82
CA THR A 457 -63.65 -9.65 57.49
C THR A 457 -62.19 -9.35 57.16
N LEU A 458 -61.47 -10.38 56.71
CA LEU A 458 -60.17 -10.22 56.06
C LEU A 458 -60.40 -9.96 54.57
N THR A 459 -59.69 -9.01 53.99
CA THR A 459 -59.70 -8.72 52.57
C THR A 459 -58.31 -9.02 52.00
N LEU A 460 -58.24 -9.88 50.98
CA LEU A 460 -57.01 -10.17 50.24
C LEU A 460 -57.06 -9.51 48.85
N PRO A 461 -55.96 -8.95 48.33
CA PRO A 461 -55.89 -8.37 46.99
C PRO A 461 -55.74 -9.46 45.91
N GLN A 462 -55.88 -9.08 44.64
CA GLN A 462 -55.71 -9.99 43.50
C GLN A 462 -54.40 -10.82 43.59
N GLY A 463 -54.52 -12.15 43.41
CA GLY A 463 -53.41 -13.11 43.55
C GLY A 463 -53.89 -14.56 43.71
N ILE A 464 -52.94 -15.49 43.85
CA ILE A 464 -53.18 -16.88 44.22
C ILE A 464 -52.66 -17.11 45.64
N TYR A 465 -53.46 -17.72 46.51
CA TYR A 465 -53.14 -17.91 47.93
C TYR A 465 -53.35 -19.35 48.37
N GLU A 466 -52.36 -19.87 49.08
CA GLU A 466 -52.43 -21.04 49.97
C GLU A 466 -52.90 -20.53 51.35
N ILE A 467 -54.06 -21.01 51.83
CA ILE A 467 -54.67 -20.60 53.10
C ILE A 467 -54.91 -21.85 53.96
N GLU A 468 -54.39 -21.81 55.17
CA GLU A 468 -54.40 -22.89 56.16
C GLU A 468 -54.93 -22.31 57.48
N SER A 469 -55.97 -22.88 58.07
CA SER A 469 -56.52 -22.41 59.35
C SER A 469 -56.84 -23.54 60.31
N ASN A 470 -56.78 -23.26 61.61
CA ASN A 470 -56.92 -24.24 62.67
C ASN A 470 -57.66 -23.70 63.90
N ILE A 471 -58.71 -24.41 64.32
CA ILE A 471 -59.47 -24.14 65.55
C ILE A 471 -58.99 -25.09 66.66
N PHE A 472 -58.84 -24.57 67.87
CA PHE A 472 -58.55 -25.32 69.10
C PHE A 472 -59.72 -25.16 70.06
N LEU A 473 -60.50 -26.22 70.25
CA LEU A 473 -61.64 -26.20 71.19
C LEU A 473 -61.15 -26.40 72.64
N THR A 474 -61.72 -25.65 73.58
CA THR A 474 -61.45 -25.82 75.03
C THR A 474 -62.29 -26.94 75.65
N ASP A 475 -63.41 -27.28 75.01
CA ASP A 475 -64.45 -28.14 75.57
C ASP A 475 -64.61 -29.42 74.74
N ASN A 476 -65.17 -30.48 75.34
CA ASN A 476 -65.51 -31.70 74.63
C ASN A 476 -66.67 -31.42 73.65
N GLY A 477 -66.35 -31.35 72.36
CA GLY A 477 -67.30 -31.11 71.28
C GLY A 477 -66.67 -31.40 69.93
N MET A 478 -67.36 -31.01 68.86
CA MET A 478 -66.85 -31.11 67.50
C MET A 478 -67.26 -29.87 66.71
N VAL A 479 -66.37 -29.38 65.84
CA VAL A 479 -66.61 -28.26 64.92
C VAL A 479 -66.01 -28.62 63.56
N GLU A 480 -66.84 -28.54 62.52
CA GLU A 480 -66.43 -28.54 61.12
C GLU A 480 -66.54 -27.11 60.56
N TRP A 481 -65.53 -26.64 59.82
CA TRP A 481 -65.58 -25.33 59.19
C TRP A 481 -65.00 -25.33 57.78
N ASN A 482 -65.52 -24.44 56.94
CA ASN A 482 -65.06 -24.24 55.57
C ASN A 482 -64.75 -22.78 55.29
N MET A 483 -63.73 -22.53 54.48
CA MET A 483 -63.37 -21.18 54.04
C MET A 483 -64.40 -20.67 53.03
N ARG A 484 -64.78 -19.41 53.17
CA ARG A 484 -65.59 -18.69 52.20
C ARG A 484 -64.77 -17.64 51.47
N VAL A 485 -65.16 -17.37 50.24
CA VAL A 485 -64.67 -16.25 49.42
C VAL A 485 -65.89 -15.43 49.02
N ASN A 486 -65.87 -14.13 49.29
CA ASN A 486 -67.00 -13.21 49.05
C ASN A 486 -68.33 -13.73 49.64
N GLY A 487 -68.27 -14.28 50.86
CA GLY A 487 -69.43 -14.80 51.59
C GLY A 487 -69.95 -16.18 51.14
N SER A 488 -69.39 -16.77 50.09
CA SER A 488 -69.77 -18.10 49.57
C SER A 488 -68.72 -19.15 49.90
N VAL A 489 -69.11 -20.36 50.30
CA VAL A 489 -68.18 -21.47 50.57
C VAL A 489 -67.32 -21.76 49.33
N SER A 490 -66.00 -21.79 49.51
CA SER A 490 -65.07 -22.06 48.42
C SER A 490 -65.11 -23.54 48.03
N SER A 491 -65.29 -23.83 46.75
CA SER A 491 -65.14 -25.20 46.21
C SER A 491 -63.70 -25.71 46.25
N GLN A 492 -62.74 -24.85 46.61
CA GLN A 492 -61.34 -25.20 46.85
C GLN A 492 -61.01 -25.30 48.35
N SER A 493 -62.01 -25.21 49.25
CA SER A 493 -61.84 -25.46 50.68
C SER A 493 -61.92 -26.95 50.97
N ILE A 494 -60.85 -27.51 51.49
CA ILE A 494 -60.88 -28.76 52.27
C ILE A 494 -61.28 -28.35 53.69
N GLY A 495 -62.45 -28.82 54.13
CA GLY A 495 -63.01 -28.45 55.44
C GLY A 495 -62.13 -28.93 56.61
N GLY A 496 -61.97 -28.05 57.60
CA GLY A 496 -61.30 -28.38 58.85
C GLY A 496 -62.24 -29.11 59.80
N LEU A 497 -61.69 -29.95 60.66
CA LEU A 497 -62.39 -30.69 61.71
C LEU A 497 -61.58 -30.62 63.01
N ALA A 498 -62.18 -30.01 64.03
CA ALA A 498 -61.66 -29.95 65.39
C ALA A 498 -62.59 -30.77 66.29
N ALA A 499 -62.09 -31.86 66.85
CA ALA A 499 -62.86 -32.81 67.64
C ALA A 499 -61.97 -33.43 68.74
N PRO A 500 -61.65 -32.68 69.83
CA PRO A 500 -60.81 -33.19 70.91
C PRO A 500 -61.51 -34.33 71.66
N VAL A 501 -60.83 -35.48 71.74
CA VAL A 501 -61.31 -36.65 72.49
C VAL A 501 -61.16 -36.51 74.01
N THR A 502 -60.40 -35.50 74.48
CA THR A 502 -60.29 -35.10 75.89
C THR A 502 -59.90 -33.62 75.99
N TYR A 503 -60.32 -32.97 77.08
CA TYR A 503 -59.86 -31.64 77.49
C TYR A 503 -58.32 -31.53 77.40
N SER A 504 -57.80 -30.50 76.72
CA SER A 504 -56.38 -30.25 76.45
C SER A 504 -55.62 -31.30 75.59
N ALA A 505 -56.31 -32.23 74.92
CA ALA A 505 -55.69 -33.07 73.90
C ALA A 505 -55.47 -32.27 72.59
N ASN A 506 -54.28 -31.67 72.46
CA ASN A 506 -53.90 -30.70 71.43
C ASN A 506 -53.84 -31.25 69.99
N VAL A 507 -54.98 -31.65 69.41
CA VAL A 507 -55.10 -32.00 67.99
C VAL A 507 -56.44 -31.54 67.43
N SER A 508 -56.40 -30.72 66.38
CA SER A 508 -57.47 -30.68 65.39
C SER A 508 -57.18 -31.83 64.41
N PRO A 509 -58.00 -32.90 64.31
CA PRO A 509 -57.72 -34.03 63.42
C PRO A 509 -57.44 -33.61 61.97
N HIS A 510 -58.15 -32.59 61.49
CA HIS A 510 -57.89 -31.94 60.21
C HIS A 510 -57.86 -30.42 60.37
N LYS A 511 -56.88 -29.78 59.74
CA LYS A 511 -56.89 -28.34 59.49
C LYS A 511 -57.85 -28.06 58.33
N GLN A 512 -58.34 -26.83 58.25
CA GLN A 512 -58.88 -26.35 56.98
C GLN A 512 -57.71 -25.96 56.09
N GLU A 513 -57.73 -26.38 54.83
CA GLU A 513 -56.74 -26.02 53.82
C GLU A 513 -57.45 -25.58 52.52
N ALA A 514 -56.89 -24.60 51.81
CA ALA A 514 -57.43 -24.13 50.54
C ALA A 514 -56.34 -23.52 49.66
N ILE A 515 -56.46 -23.70 48.34
CA ILE A 515 -55.75 -22.88 47.35
C ILE A 515 -56.79 -22.11 46.55
N ILE A 516 -56.79 -20.78 46.66
CA ILE A 516 -57.74 -19.91 45.98
C ILE A 516 -57.07 -18.91 45.05
N ARG A 517 -57.80 -18.53 44.00
CA ARG A 517 -57.47 -17.41 43.12
C ARG A 517 -58.41 -16.26 43.41
N VAL A 518 -57.88 -15.15 43.92
CA VAL A 518 -58.58 -13.86 43.95
C VAL A 518 -58.44 -13.25 42.56
N SER A 519 -59.51 -13.33 41.76
CA SER A 519 -59.56 -12.83 40.39
C SER A 519 -59.92 -11.35 40.30
N ASP A 520 -60.77 -10.87 41.20
CA ASP A 520 -61.14 -9.47 41.34
C ASP A 520 -60.01 -8.64 41.97
N THR A 521 -60.18 -7.32 42.06
CA THR A 521 -59.20 -6.42 42.72
C THR A 521 -58.92 -6.84 44.18
N THR A 522 -59.95 -7.31 44.87
CA THR A 522 -59.92 -7.84 46.24
C THR A 522 -61.03 -8.86 46.45
N ALA A 523 -60.83 -9.84 47.33
CA ALA A 523 -61.90 -10.69 47.85
C ALA A 523 -61.92 -10.74 49.38
N ALA A 524 -63.13 -10.86 49.93
CA ALA A 524 -63.39 -11.06 51.34
C ALA A 524 -63.21 -12.54 51.71
N ILE A 525 -62.43 -12.80 52.77
CA ILE A 525 -62.14 -14.10 53.35
C ILE A 525 -62.68 -14.13 54.79
N ASP A 526 -63.51 -15.12 55.06
CA ASP A 526 -63.91 -15.58 56.38
C ASP A 526 -64.13 -17.10 56.32
N PHE A 527 -64.56 -17.71 57.41
CA PHE A 527 -64.93 -19.13 57.42
C PHE A 527 -66.30 -19.28 58.09
N ILE A 528 -67.04 -20.31 57.69
CA ILE A 528 -68.34 -20.67 58.28
C ILE A 528 -68.20 -22.02 58.98
N ILE A 529 -68.75 -22.13 60.20
CA ILE A 529 -68.94 -23.43 60.85
C ILE A 529 -70.11 -24.14 60.15
N THR A 530 -69.82 -25.27 59.51
CA THR A 530 -70.77 -26.05 58.70
C THR A 530 -71.49 -27.13 59.51
N SER A 531 -70.88 -27.58 60.61
CA SER A 531 -71.45 -28.54 61.55
C SER A 531 -70.80 -28.36 62.92
N TYR A 532 -71.54 -28.62 64.00
CA TYR A 532 -70.96 -28.68 65.34
C TYR A 532 -71.76 -29.58 66.29
N THR A 533 -71.11 -30.06 67.35
CA THR A 533 -71.75 -30.71 68.51
C THR A 533 -71.16 -30.16 69.81
N GLY A 534 -72.01 -29.97 70.82
CA GLY A 534 -71.63 -29.29 72.06
C GLY A 534 -71.62 -27.77 71.93
N SER A 535 -70.86 -27.10 72.79
CA SER A 535 -70.65 -25.64 72.76
C SER A 535 -69.41 -25.28 71.95
N ILE A 536 -69.51 -24.25 71.11
CA ILE A 536 -68.39 -23.74 70.30
C ILE A 536 -67.52 -22.83 71.17
N ASN A 537 -66.78 -23.44 72.10
CA ASN A 537 -65.82 -22.77 72.96
C ASN A 537 -64.41 -23.09 72.44
N ALA A 538 -63.70 -22.09 71.93
CA ALA A 538 -62.33 -22.22 71.41
C ALA A 538 -61.36 -21.28 72.12
N ASP A 539 -60.09 -21.70 72.24
CA ASP A 539 -59.01 -20.86 72.76
C ASP A 539 -58.57 -19.85 71.67
N PRO A 540 -58.84 -18.55 71.83
CA PRO A 540 -58.53 -17.59 70.78
C PRO A 540 -57.03 -17.42 70.57
N ALA A 541 -56.21 -17.56 71.61
CA ALA A 541 -54.76 -17.39 71.51
C ALA A 541 -54.12 -18.51 70.69
N GLN A 542 -54.65 -19.73 70.80
CA GLN A 542 -54.18 -20.90 70.05
C GLN A 542 -54.77 -20.99 68.63
N CYS A 543 -56.01 -20.56 68.40
CA CYS A 543 -56.62 -20.56 67.06
C CYS A 543 -55.89 -19.64 66.08
N TRP A 544 -55.45 -20.16 64.93
CA TRP A 544 -54.64 -19.42 63.95
C TRP A 544 -55.05 -19.64 62.49
N MET A 545 -54.66 -18.68 61.63
CA MET A 545 -54.72 -18.76 60.18
C MET A 545 -53.38 -18.30 59.58
N LYS A 546 -52.81 -19.14 58.71
CA LYS A 546 -51.61 -18.89 57.90
C LYS A 546 -52.05 -18.67 56.44
N ILE A 547 -51.50 -17.65 55.81
CA ILE A 547 -51.74 -17.31 54.41
C ILE A 547 -50.38 -17.16 53.73
N LYS A 548 -50.22 -17.76 52.57
CA LYS A 548 -49.03 -17.65 51.72
C LYS A 548 -49.48 -17.33 50.29
N ARG A 549 -49.01 -16.21 49.74
CA ARG A 549 -49.23 -15.86 48.34
C ARG A 549 -48.29 -16.69 47.46
N LEU A 550 -48.82 -17.28 46.41
CA LEU A 550 -48.11 -18.07 45.42
C LEU A 550 -47.85 -17.26 44.13
N GLN A 551 -48.74 -16.32 43.81
CA GLN A 551 -48.69 -15.41 42.65
C GLN A 551 -49.47 -14.14 42.93
#